data_AF-A0A8J4B1X2-F1
#
_entry.id   AF-A0A8J4B1X2-F1
#
_cell.length_a   1.000
_cell.length_b   1.000
_cell.length_c   1.000
_cell.angle_alpha   90.00
_cell.angle_beta   90.00
_cell.angle_gamma   90.00
#
_symmetry.space_group_name_H-M   'P 1'
#
loop_
_entity.id
_entity.type
_entity.pdbx_description
1 polymer ?
#
loop_
_entity_poly.entity_id
_entity_poly.type
_entity_poly.pdbx_seq_one_letter_code
_entity_poly.pdbx_strand_id
1 'polypeptide(L)'
;MAQDVLVITTGIGPTAAGLCVQELLTSCGPSITEMIYFGTSGWSPQLGGVLNPPDCSQANTNRKITRPFRVGDVCISPVSVNWVCKKSTWSLQSEGFPNQCFRPQETAGPNASALYGDCLFASDNLDGNLALSDALIVAARSSRGRAALPMRSELVSELEERYWGLMSKGTGQTYPPIAREDKPLVWDYTQCAEVDGQFFFTGAPWEIKARDYASQAIATALGFGKPGSGARNAISPQEVIAVSAMEGVGVAEALEKYHRLKTTKRRIPYTNVRTLSNWIHHPVGKKAEGQWEVFQEVPEDYVNGYAYAIATGSVTILTLYQQRCLSVEALGRLDQDPVQRVALTASPGSQQGQHGLELGGLAMWVRVGPTKGLANAEAERPEPTAPPVKKSGWAYPAPARAAAGAPVAASGVRGGKADAGVQSRCSFHVKYP
;
A
#
# COMPACT_ATOMS: atom_id res chain seq x y z
N MET A 1 13.04 -16.79 -16.83
CA MET A 1 14.07 -15.98 -16.14
C MET A 1 13.44 -15.47 -14.86
N ALA A 2 14.19 -15.46 -13.74
CA ALA A 2 13.69 -14.95 -12.47
C ALA A 2 13.86 -13.43 -12.43
N GLN A 3 12.88 -12.71 -11.86
CA GLN A 3 13.08 -11.31 -11.47
C GLN A 3 13.74 -11.32 -10.09
N ASP A 4 14.87 -10.64 -9.94
CA ASP A 4 15.52 -10.51 -8.65
C ASP A 4 14.71 -9.57 -7.76
N VAL A 5 14.32 -10.04 -6.58
CA VAL A 5 13.51 -9.29 -5.62
C VAL A 5 14.22 -9.28 -4.28
N LEU A 6 14.36 -8.09 -3.70
CA LEU A 6 14.82 -7.90 -2.33
C LEU A 6 13.63 -7.50 -1.46
N VAL A 7 13.35 -8.28 -0.42
CA VAL A 7 12.32 -7.99 0.57
C VAL A 7 12.99 -7.43 1.82
N ILE A 8 12.51 -6.27 2.28
CA ILE A 8 13.13 -5.52 3.38
C ILE A 8 12.05 -5.18 4.39
N THR A 9 12.39 -5.35 5.66
CA THR A 9 11.54 -4.93 6.78
C THR A 9 12.04 -3.60 7.31
N THR A 10 11.24 -2.56 7.16
CA THR A 10 11.59 -1.17 7.49
C THR A 10 11.47 -0.81 8.97
N GLY A 11 10.74 -1.61 9.75
CA GLY A 11 10.25 -1.22 11.06
C GLY A 11 9.02 -0.31 10.98
N ILE A 12 8.55 0.14 12.15
CA ILE A 12 7.35 0.95 12.31
C ILE A 12 7.74 2.43 12.41
N GLY A 13 6.99 3.28 11.71
CA GLY A 13 7.19 4.72 11.73
C GLY A 13 8.01 5.26 10.54
N PRO A 14 7.75 6.52 10.13
CA PRO A 14 8.43 7.18 9.03
C PRO A 14 9.92 7.33 9.27
N THR A 15 10.37 7.55 10.51
CA THR A 15 11.81 7.66 10.80
C THR A 15 12.52 6.33 10.56
N ALA A 16 11.97 5.21 11.05
CA ALA A 16 12.56 3.90 10.83
C ALA A 16 12.55 3.53 9.35
N ALA A 17 11.41 3.73 8.67
CA ALA A 17 11.28 3.45 7.26
C ALA A 17 12.16 4.32 6.37
N GLY A 18 12.24 5.63 6.65
CA GLY A 18 13.10 6.54 5.92
C GLY A 18 14.58 6.22 6.07
N LEU A 19 15.05 5.95 7.31
CA LEU A 19 16.45 5.55 7.54
C LEU A 19 16.79 4.23 6.84
N CYS A 20 15.92 3.22 6.97
CA CYS A 20 16.10 1.93 6.31
C CYS A 20 16.20 2.07 4.78
N VAL A 21 15.30 2.84 4.18
CA VAL A 21 15.30 3.08 2.72
C VAL A 21 16.53 3.91 2.32
N GLN A 22 16.93 4.89 3.12
CA GLN A 22 18.13 5.68 2.83
C GLN A 22 19.41 4.85 2.84
N GLU A 23 19.58 3.94 3.81
CA GLU A 23 20.72 3.01 3.85
C GLU A 23 20.72 2.05 2.65
N LEU A 24 19.55 1.53 2.29
CA LEU A 24 19.38 0.70 1.11
C LEU A 24 19.77 1.45 -0.17
N LEU A 25 19.26 2.67 -0.35
CA LEU A 25 19.52 3.48 -1.54
C LEU A 25 20.99 3.89 -1.66
N THR A 26 21.66 4.10 -0.53
CA THR A 26 23.11 4.37 -0.50
C THR A 26 23.92 3.18 -1.02
N SER A 27 23.52 1.97 -0.65
CA SER A 27 24.27 0.74 -0.98
C SER A 27 23.89 0.14 -2.33
N CYS A 28 22.61 0.23 -2.69
CA CYS A 28 22.01 -0.53 -3.79
C CYS A 28 21.23 0.33 -4.80
N GLY A 29 21.13 1.65 -4.57
CA GLY A 29 20.32 2.56 -5.39
C GLY A 29 20.49 2.42 -6.91
N PRO A 30 21.73 2.30 -7.45
CA PRO A 30 21.94 2.10 -8.89
C PRO A 30 21.33 0.81 -9.46
N SER A 31 21.16 -0.22 -8.63
CA SER A 31 20.66 -1.55 -9.02
C SER A 31 19.14 -1.69 -8.86
N ILE A 32 18.49 -0.83 -8.05
CA ILE A 32 17.06 -0.92 -7.77
C ILE A 32 16.26 -0.35 -8.94
N THR A 33 15.45 -1.16 -9.61
CA THR A 33 14.65 -0.72 -10.76
C THR A 33 13.39 0.03 -10.36
N GLU A 34 12.73 -0.41 -9.29
CA GLU A 34 11.47 0.10 -8.76
C GLU A 34 11.36 -0.28 -7.29
N MET A 35 10.49 0.38 -6.54
CA MET A 35 10.23 0.09 -5.13
C MET A 35 8.72 0.01 -4.87
N ILE A 36 8.27 -1.10 -4.30
CA ILE A 36 6.88 -1.22 -3.82
C ILE A 36 6.95 -1.24 -2.31
N TYR A 37 6.44 -0.18 -1.69
CA TYR A 37 6.28 -0.18 -0.25
C TYR A 37 4.94 -0.82 0.11
N PHE A 38 4.93 -1.69 1.13
CA PHE A 38 3.76 -2.45 1.49
C PHE A 38 3.59 -2.52 3.01
N GLY A 39 2.37 -2.32 3.48
CA GLY A 39 2.02 -2.50 4.88
C GLY A 39 0.51 -2.51 5.13
N THR A 40 0.13 -2.86 6.35
CA THR A 40 -1.24 -2.71 6.82
C THR A 40 -1.55 -1.26 7.18
N SER A 41 -2.83 -0.95 7.39
CA SER A 41 -3.32 0.41 7.60
C SER A 41 -4.74 0.43 8.15
N GLY A 42 -5.06 1.50 8.87
CA GLY A 42 -6.44 1.82 9.24
C GLY A 42 -7.13 2.63 8.14
N TRP A 43 -8.38 2.37 7.80
CA TRP A 43 -9.08 3.16 6.76
C TRP A 43 -10.30 3.92 7.28
N SER A 44 -10.62 5.04 6.64
CA SER A 44 -11.96 5.64 6.69
C SER A 44 -13.02 4.56 6.42
N PRO A 45 -14.13 4.44 7.16
CA PRO A 45 -14.99 3.24 7.02
C PRO A 45 -15.64 3.02 5.65
N GLN A 46 -15.93 4.11 4.96
CA GLN A 46 -16.54 4.12 3.64
C GLN A 46 -15.98 5.30 2.85
N LEU A 47 -16.24 5.32 1.54
CA LEU A 47 -15.83 6.41 0.68
C LEU A 47 -16.53 7.70 1.14
N GLY A 48 -15.78 8.79 1.32
CA GLY A 48 -16.31 10.02 1.91
C GLY A 48 -16.80 9.90 3.36
N GLY A 49 -16.45 8.80 4.03
CA GLY A 49 -16.78 8.36 5.39
C GLY A 49 -18.22 8.57 5.86
N VAL A 50 -18.42 8.31 7.16
CA VAL A 50 -19.76 8.19 7.75
C VAL A 50 -20.34 9.55 8.11
N LEU A 51 -19.52 10.49 8.57
CA LEU A 51 -19.92 11.83 8.96
C LEU A 51 -19.25 12.89 8.06
N ASN A 52 -19.97 13.96 7.76
CA ASN A 52 -19.54 15.05 6.88
C ASN A 52 -19.97 16.42 7.44
N PRO A 53 -19.21 17.01 8.39
CA PRO A 53 -19.51 18.33 8.91
C PRO A 53 -19.42 19.41 7.82
N PRO A 54 -20.19 20.51 7.94
CA PRO A 54 -20.95 20.89 9.14
C PRO A 54 -22.35 20.24 9.25
N ASP A 55 -22.88 19.71 8.15
CA ASP A 55 -24.21 19.12 8.10
C ASP A 55 -24.17 17.63 8.47
N CYS A 56 -23.93 17.33 9.75
CA CYS A 56 -24.17 15.99 10.30
C CYS A 56 -25.56 15.88 10.93
N SER A 57 -26.57 16.49 10.31
CA SER A 57 -27.96 16.19 10.67
C SER A 57 -28.26 14.69 10.49
N GLN A 58 -27.54 14.03 9.57
CA GLN A 58 -27.66 12.61 9.23
C GLN A 58 -26.28 12.02 8.89
N ALA A 59 -26.16 10.69 8.98
CA ALA A 59 -25.00 10.00 8.43
C ALA A 59 -24.96 10.12 6.90
N ASN A 60 -23.78 9.99 6.31
CA ASN A 60 -23.58 10.05 4.87
C ASN A 60 -24.38 8.95 4.15
N THR A 61 -25.44 9.36 3.45
CA THR A 61 -26.37 8.46 2.74
C THR A 61 -26.02 8.25 1.28
N ASN A 62 -24.83 8.66 0.81
CA ASN A 62 -24.51 8.61 -0.60
C ASN A 62 -24.47 7.16 -1.12
N ARG A 63 -25.61 6.71 -1.69
CA ARG A 63 -25.82 5.31 -2.11
C ARG A 63 -24.91 4.86 -3.25
N LYS A 64 -24.29 5.78 -3.98
CA LYS A 64 -23.25 5.46 -4.99
C LYS A 64 -21.89 5.12 -4.34
N ILE A 65 -21.76 5.44 -3.05
CA ILE A 65 -20.52 5.52 -2.26
C ILE A 65 -20.62 4.63 -0.99
N THR A 66 -21.82 4.19 -0.57
CA THR A 66 -22.07 3.32 0.60
C THR A 66 -21.63 1.87 0.42
N ARG A 67 -20.51 1.63 -0.28
CA ARG A 67 -19.87 0.33 -0.23
C ARG A 67 -18.98 0.31 1.01
N PRO A 68 -19.34 -0.46 2.06
CA PRO A 68 -18.51 -0.57 3.25
C PRO A 68 -17.14 -1.10 2.83
N PHE A 69 -16.07 -0.46 3.32
CA PHE A 69 -14.73 -1.03 3.12
C PHE A 69 -14.54 -2.24 4.00
N ARG A 70 -13.76 -3.16 3.46
CA ARG A 70 -13.65 -4.53 3.95
C ARG A 70 -12.22 -4.77 4.37
N VAL A 71 -12.03 -5.49 5.46
CA VAL A 71 -10.70 -5.97 5.84
C VAL A 71 -10.11 -6.70 4.64
N GLY A 72 -8.85 -6.39 4.33
CA GLY A 72 -8.14 -6.88 3.17
C GLY A 72 -8.27 -6.03 1.90
N ASP A 73 -9.16 -5.04 1.83
CA ASP A 73 -9.17 -4.07 0.73
C ASP A 73 -7.80 -3.40 0.59
N VAL A 74 -7.41 -3.09 -0.65
CA VAL A 74 -6.06 -2.65 -1.02
C VAL A 74 -6.13 -1.27 -1.64
N CYS A 75 -5.33 -0.34 -1.13
CA CYS A 75 -5.09 0.98 -1.70
C CYS A 75 -3.72 0.97 -2.35
N ILE A 76 -3.64 1.37 -3.62
CA ILE A 76 -2.40 1.48 -4.37
C ILE A 76 -2.22 2.94 -4.75
N SER A 77 -1.28 3.61 -4.09
CA SER A 77 -1.06 5.04 -4.28
C SER A 77 0.39 5.44 -4.13
N PRO A 78 0.97 6.20 -5.07
CA PRO A 78 2.29 6.78 -4.90
C PRO A 78 2.26 8.04 -4.04
N VAL A 79 1.08 8.46 -3.61
CA VAL A 79 0.86 9.69 -2.83
C VAL A 79 0.83 9.35 -1.35
N SER A 80 1.60 10.12 -0.57
CA SER A 80 1.53 10.08 0.90
C SER A 80 1.57 11.49 1.47
N VAL A 81 0.91 11.69 2.61
CA VAL A 81 0.81 12.99 3.28
C VAL A 81 1.29 12.88 4.71
N ASN A 82 2.22 13.73 5.11
CA ASN A 82 2.60 13.83 6.51
C ASN A 82 1.64 14.76 7.27
N TRP A 83 0.83 14.17 8.14
CA TRP A 83 -0.11 14.88 9.01
C TRP A 83 0.57 15.72 10.08
N VAL A 84 1.74 15.29 10.54
CA VAL A 84 2.53 15.92 11.61
C VAL A 84 3.05 17.28 11.18
N CYS A 85 3.11 17.56 9.88
CA CYS A 85 3.48 18.88 9.39
C CYS A 85 2.52 19.98 9.87
N LYS A 86 1.30 19.64 10.35
CA LYS A 86 0.40 20.63 10.96
C LYS A 86 1.00 21.28 12.21
N LYS A 87 0.72 22.56 12.38
CA LYS A 87 0.71 23.21 13.69
C LYS A 87 -0.72 23.17 14.23
N SER A 88 -1.00 22.24 15.14
CA SER A 88 -2.20 22.30 15.98
C SER A 88 -1.91 21.68 17.34
N THR A 89 -2.51 22.23 18.39
CA THR A 89 -2.39 21.69 19.74
C THR A 89 -3.49 20.69 19.99
N TRP A 90 -3.31 19.78 20.95
CA TRP A 90 -4.38 18.88 21.39
C TRP A 90 -5.67 19.66 21.70
N SER A 91 -5.56 20.76 22.44
CA SER A 91 -6.71 21.60 22.79
C SER A 91 -7.48 22.13 21.59
N LEU A 92 -6.81 22.52 20.50
CA LEU A 92 -7.44 22.98 19.26
C LEU A 92 -8.04 21.83 18.44
N GLN A 93 -7.40 20.65 18.48
CA GLN A 93 -7.86 19.48 17.73
C GLN A 93 -9.00 18.73 18.42
N SER A 94 -9.08 18.78 19.75
CA SER A 94 -10.11 18.13 20.55
C SER A 94 -11.30 19.04 20.86
N GLU A 95 -11.26 20.31 20.42
CA GLU A 95 -12.36 21.24 20.62
C GLU A 95 -13.62 20.72 19.92
N GLY A 96 -14.65 20.40 20.71
CA GLY A 96 -15.88 19.76 20.25
C GLY A 96 -16.03 18.29 20.64
N PHE A 97 -14.98 17.63 21.16
CA PHE A 97 -15.09 16.29 21.75
C PHE A 97 -16.05 16.31 22.97
N PRO A 98 -16.90 15.28 23.21
CA PRO A 98 -16.93 13.95 22.58
C PRO A 98 -17.71 13.84 21.26
N ASN A 99 -18.25 14.96 20.75
CA ASN A 99 -18.96 14.94 19.48
C ASN A 99 -18.04 14.40 18.37
N GLN A 100 -18.50 13.48 17.54
CA GLN A 100 -17.79 12.90 16.42
C GLN A 100 -18.04 13.70 15.13
N CYS A 101 -19.04 14.59 15.13
CA CYS A 101 -19.27 15.54 14.06
C CYS A 101 -18.67 16.91 14.39
N PHE A 102 -17.37 17.04 14.22
CA PHE A 102 -16.74 18.35 14.08
C PHE A 102 -15.52 18.22 13.17
N ARG A 103 -15.02 19.35 12.70
CA ARG A 103 -13.76 19.41 11.95
C ARG A 103 -12.70 20.01 12.88
N PRO A 104 -11.64 19.27 13.24
CA PRO A 104 -10.58 19.78 14.10
C PRO A 104 -9.99 21.10 13.57
N GLN A 105 -9.74 22.05 14.48
CA GLN A 105 -9.15 23.33 14.10
C GLN A 105 -7.64 23.18 13.84
N GLU A 106 -7.14 23.94 12.85
CA GLU A 106 -5.74 23.95 12.46
C GLU A 106 -5.26 25.38 12.24
N THR A 107 -4.02 25.67 12.63
CA THR A 107 -3.41 26.99 12.35
C THR A 107 -2.77 27.07 10.97
N ALA A 108 -2.36 25.93 10.40
CA ALA A 108 -1.80 25.82 9.05
C ALA A 108 -2.20 24.49 8.40
N GLY A 109 -2.53 24.53 7.11
CA GLY A 109 -2.83 23.34 6.30
C GLY A 109 -1.58 22.73 5.62
N PRO A 110 -1.73 21.64 4.85
CA PRO A 110 -0.61 20.83 4.35
C PRO A 110 0.13 21.48 3.17
N ASN A 111 -0.29 22.67 2.72
CA ASN A 111 0.44 23.46 1.71
C ASN A 111 1.33 24.55 2.32
N ALA A 112 1.38 24.70 3.65
CA ALA A 112 2.17 25.76 4.26
C ALA A 112 3.67 25.41 4.21
N SER A 113 4.43 26.15 3.41
CA SER A 113 5.86 25.94 3.16
C SER A 113 6.80 26.27 4.33
N ALA A 114 6.28 26.93 5.38
CA ALA A 114 7.02 27.25 6.60
C ALA A 114 6.95 26.13 7.65
N LEU A 115 6.28 25.02 7.33
CA LEU A 115 6.21 23.83 8.17
C LEU A 115 7.49 23.01 7.98
N TYR A 116 7.86 22.19 8.97
CA TYR A 116 9.07 21.37 8.89
C TYR A 116 8.95 20.36 7.72
N GLY A 117 9.44 20.71 6.54
CA GLY A 117 9.43 19.87 5.33
C GLY A 117 8.17 19.99 4.46
N ASP A 118 8.26 19.42 3.25
CA ASP A 118 7.13 19.29 2.32
C ASP A 118 6.10 18.31 2.93
N CYS A 119 4.84 18.74 3.10
CA CYS A 119 3.82 17.90 3.77
C CYS A 119 3.17 16.89 2.81
N LEU A 120 3.27 17.15 1.51
CA LEU A 120 2.69 16.34 0.44
C LEU A 120 3.83 15.70 -0.36
N PHE A 121 3.89 14.38 -0.36
CA PHE A 121 4.88 13.62 -1.10
C PHE A 121 4.22 12.99 -2.32
N ALA A 122 4.38 13.67 -3.46
CA ALA A 122 3.93 13.21 -4.78
C ALA A 122 4.62 13.97 -5.92
N SER A 123 5.72 14.66 -5.62
CA SER A 123 6.22 15.72 -6.50
C SER A 123 7.24 15.22 -7.52
N ASP A 124 8.01 14.19 -7.15
CA ASP A 124 9.12 13.72 -7.96
C ASP A 124 8.85 12.36 -8.62
N ASN A 125 9.33 12.23 -9.85
CA ASN A 125 9.20 11.03 -10.69
C ASN A 125 7.76 10.53 -10.86
N LEU A 126 6.79 11.45 -10.84
CA LEU A 126 5.37 11.10 -10.79
C LEU A 126 4.94 10.18 -11.93
N ASP A 127 5.31 10.45 -13.19
CA ASP A 127 4.94 9.60 -14.33
C ASP A 127 5.40 8.14 -14.13
N GLY A 128 6.62 7.95 -13.63
CA GLY A 128 7.14 6.61 -13.30
C GLY A 128 6.36 5.95 -12.15
N ASN A 129 6.05 6.72 -11.11
CA ASN A 129 5.30 6.24 -9.95
C ASN A 129 3.85 5.84 -10.33
N LEU A 130 3.20 6.63 -11.20
CA LEU A 130 1.88 6.34 -11.73
C LEU A 130 1.91 5.10 -12.62
N ALA A 131 2.89 4.99 -13.52
CA ALA A 131 3.04 3.80 -14.37
C ALA A 131 3.25 2.50 -13.54
N LEU A 132 4.02 2.56 -12.45
CA LEU A 132 4.17 1.42 -11.54
C LEU A 132 2.85 1.09 -10.81
N SER A 133 2.15 2.13 -10.36
CA SER A 133 0.85 1.97 -9.70
C SER A 133 -0.18 1.34 -10.65
N ASP A 134 -0.27 1.82 -11.89
CA ASP A 134 -1.13 1.27 -12.94
C ASP A 134 -0.82 -0.20 -13.21
N ALA A 135 0.46 -0.56 -13.30
CA ALA A 135 0.86 -1.94 -13.51
C ALA A 135 0.38 -2.87 -12.37
N LEU A 136 0.51 -2.44 -11.11
CA LEU A 136 -0.03 -3.18 -9.97
C LEU A 136 -1.55 -3.26 -10.00
N ILE A 137 -2.24 -2.14 -10.26
CA ILE A 137 -3.70 -2.05 -10.30
C ILE A 137 -4.25 -3.00 -11.38
N VAL A 138 -3.69 -2.95 -12.59
CA VAL A 138 -4.06 -3.82 -13.71
C VAL A 138 -3.83 -5.29 -13.35
N ALA A 139 -2.67 -5.61 -12.74
CA ALA A 139 -2.37 -6.97 -12.33
C ALA A 139 -3.35 -7.48 -11.28
N ALA A 140 -3.59 -6.71 -10.23
CA ALA A 140 -4.48 -7.10 -9.14
C ALA A 140 -5.95 -7.20 -9.57
N ARG A 141 -6.41 -6.31 -10.47
CA ARG A 141 -7.77 -6.34 -11.03
C ARG A 141 -7.96 -7.40 -12.13
N SER A 142 -6.89 -7.99 -12.67
CA SER A 142 -6.97 -9.06 -13.66
C SER A 142 -7.74 -10.28 -13.13
N SER A 143 -8.30 -11.10 -14.02
CA SER A 143 -9.00 -12.34 -13.63
C SER A 143 -8.15 -13.25 -12.76
N ARG A 144 -6.83 -13.31 -13.03
CA ARG A 144 -5.89 -14.10 -12.23
C ARG A 144 -5.62 -13.47 -10.86
N GLY A 145 -5.39 -12.15 -10.80
CA GLY A 145 -5.21 -11.44 -9.54
C GLY A 145 -6.41 -11.59 -8.63
N ARG A 146 -7.61 -11.37 -9.16
CA ARG A 146 -8.86 -11.57 -8.43
C ARG A 146 -9.07 -13.01 -7.96
N ALA A 147 -8.69 -14.00 -8.76
CA ALA A 147 -8.77 -15.41 -8.38
C ALA A 147 -7.75 -15.79 -7.29
N ALA A 148 -6.59 -15.12 -7.27
CA ALA A 148 -5.53 -15.38 -6.29
C ALA A 148 -5.81 -14.76 -4.90
N LEU A 149 -6.70 -13.78 -4.80
CA LEU A 149 -7.03 -13.13 -3.53
C LEU A 149 -7.58 -14.16 -2.52
N PRO A 150 -7.07 -14.16 -1.27
CA PRO A 150 -7.50 -15.10 -0.24
C PRO A 150 -8.99 -14.91 0.09
N MET A 151 -9.66 -16.01 0.42
CA MET A 151 -11.02 -15.99 0.96
C MET A 151 -11.01 -15.48 2.41
N ARG A 152 -12.07 -14.79 2.84
CA ARG A 152 -12.19 -14.38 4.25
C ARG A 152 -12.29 -15.61 5.17
N SER A 153 -11.60 -15.53 6.29
CA SER A 153 -11.82 -16.42 7.41
C SER A 153 -13.13 -16.07 8.12
N GLU A 154 -13.65 -17.00 8.90
CA GLU A 154 -14.84 -16.79 9.72
C GLU A 154 -14.64 -15.63 10.71
N LEU A 155 -13.49 -15.55 11.35
CA LEU A 155 -13.15 -14.49 12.30
C LEU A 155 -13.15 -13.09 11.66
N VAL A 156 -12.64 -12.96 10.43
CA VAL A 156 -12.69 -11.67 9.70
C VAL A 156 -14.13 -11.32 9.34
N SER A 157 -14.93 -12.30 8.92
CA SER A 157 -16.35 -12.09 8.62
C SER A 157 -17.16 -11.68 9.86
N GLU A 158 -16.92 -12.30 11.01
CA GLU A 158 -17.58 -11.93 12.27
C GLU A 158 -17.23 -10.50 12.72
N LEU A 159 -15.96 -10.09 12.56
CA LEU A 159 -15.51 -8.74 12.86
C LEU A 159 -16.22 -7.71 11.97
N GLU A 160 -16.26 -7.95 10.67
CA GLU A 160 -16.95 -7.09 9.70
C GLU A 160 -18.45 -7.01 9.96
N GLU A 161 -19.10 -8.15 10.20
CA GLU A 161 -20.53 -8.23 10.53
C GLU A 161 -20.83 -7.43 11.81
N ARG A 162 -20.02 -7.61 12.85
CA ARG A 162 -20.16 -6.86 14.09
C ARG A 162 -19.98 -5.36 13.87
N TYR A 163 -18.92 -4.95 13.18
CA TYR A 163 -18.63 -3.53 12.94
C TYR A 163 -19.76 -2.87 12.15
N TRP A 164 -20.16 -3.44 11.02
CA TRP A 164 -21.18 -2.87 10.16
C TRP A 164 -22.58 -3.00 10.72
N GLY A 165 -22.87 -4.05 11.51
CA GLY A 165 -24.11 -4.18 12.27
C GLY A 165 -24.27 -3.10 13.33
N LEU A 166 -23.19 -2.78 14.05
CA LEU A 166 -23.18 -1.67 15.02
C LEU A 166 -23.24 -0.30 14.33
N MET A 167 -22.53 -0.12 13.22
CA MET A 167 -22.60 1.11 12.43
C MET A 167 -24.02 1.34 11.89
N SER A 168 -24.68 0.28 11.41
CA SER A 168 -26.07 0.33 10.95
C SER A 168 -27.02 0.75 12.06
N LYS A 169 -26.90 0.15 13.25
CA LYS A 169 -27.71 0.51 14.43
C LYS A 169 -27.47 1.93 14.89
N GLY A 170 -26.21 2.37 14.94
CA GLY A 170 -25.85 3.72 15.39
C GLY A 170 -26.30 4.83 14.44
N THR A 171 -26.15 4.61 13.13
CA THR A 171 -26.48 5.61 12.11
C THR A 171 -27.92 5.55 11.61
N GLY A 172 -28.63 4.45 11.87
CA GLY A 172 -29.94 4.17 11.27
C GLY A 172 -29.88 3.87 9.77
N GLN A 173 -28.67 3.71 9.20
CA GLN A 173 -28.48 3.39 7.78
C GLN A 173 -28.38 1.88 7.56
N THR A 174 -28.79 1.42 6.38
CA THR A 174 -28.56 0.04 5.96
C THR A 174 -27.28 -0.04 5.15
N TYR A 175 -26.30 -0.80 5.64
CA TYR A 175 -25.08 -1.12 4.90
C TYR A 175 -25.23 -2.46 4.18
N PRO A 176 -24.76 -2.59 2.93
CA PRO A 176 -24.73 -3.87 2.24
C PRO A 176 -23.99 -4.93 3.08
N PRO A 177 -24.54 -6.15 3.24
CA PRO A 177 -23.84 -7.22 3.91
C PRO A 177 -22.56 -7.57 3.14
N ILE A 178 -21.50 -7.92 3.88
CA ILE A 178 -20.25 -8.40 3.29
C ILE A 178 -20.29 -9.92 3.38
N ALA A 179 -20.38 -10.57 2.23
CA ALA A 179 -20.43 -12.03 2.19
C ALA A 179 -19.02 -12.62 2.37
N ARG A 180 -18.91 -13.90 2.76
CA ARG A 180 -17.59 -14.53 2.93
C ARG A 180 -16.89 -14.72 1.58
N GLU A 181 -17.66 -14.92 0.53
CA GLU A 181 -17.25 -15.09 -0.86
C GLU A 181 -16.89 -13.78 -1.57
N ASP A 182 -17.23 -12.64 -0.99
CA ASP A 182 -16.83 -11.35 -1.54
C ASP A 182 -15.29 -11.30 -1.63
N LYS A 183 -14.73 -10.80 -2.72
CA LYS A 183 -13.28 -10.57 -2.78
C LYS A 183 -12.93 -9.18 -2.26
N PRO A 184 -11.74 -9.00 -1.65
CA PRO A 184 -11.20 -7.66 -1.40
C PRO A 184 -11.16 -6.82 -2.67
N LEU A 185 -11.32 -5.52 -2.50
CA LEU A 185 -11.30 -4.53 -3.57
C LEU A 185 -9.92 -3.90 -3.70
N VAL A 186 -9.61 -3.47 -4.92
CA VAL A 186 -8.39 -2.72 -5.23
C VAL A 186 -8.80 -1.31 -5.61
N TRP A 187 -8.41 -0.36 -4.77
CA TRP A 187 -8.59 1.07 -4.90
C TRP A 187 -7.32 1.69 -5.46
N ASP A 188 -7.48 2.62 -6.39
CA ASP A 188 -6.37 3.27 -7.08
C ASP A 188 -6.08 4.65 -6.51
N TYR A 189 -4.95 5.21 -6.97
CA TYR A 189 -4.42 6.50 -6.54
C TYR A 189 -5.34 7.69 -6.85
N THR A 190 -6.43 7.50 -7.60
CA THR A 190 -7.42 8.57 -7.85
C THR A 190 -8.40 8.72 -6.68
N GLN A 191 -8.52 7.69 -5.83
CA GLN A 191 -9.50 7.65 -4.75
C GLN A 191 -8.87 7.40 -3.38
N CYS A 192 -7.63 6.94 -3.30
CA CYS A 192 -7.00 6.64 -2.01
C CYS A 192 -5.58 7.18 -1.90
N ALA A 193 -5.23 7.63 -0.70
CA ALA A 193 -3.88 8.07 -0.37
C ALA A 193 -3.56 7.78 1.09
N GLU A 194 -2.29 7.53 1.36
CA GLU A 194 -1.80 7.39 2.72
C GLU A 194 -1.72 8.75 3.41
N VAL A 195 -2.16 8.79 4.66
CA VAL A 195 -2.04 9.94 5.56
C VAL A 195 -1.38 9.47 6.85
N ASP A 196 -0.22 10.06 7.17
CA ASP A 196 0.55 9.73 8.38
C ASP A 196 -0.28 9.92 9.66
N GLY A 197 -0.29 8.93 10.54
CA GLY A 197 -1.00 8.95 11.81
C GLY A 197 -0.12 9.18 13.04
N GLN A 198 1.18 9.44 12.87
CA GLN A 198 2.22 9.32 13.92
C GLN A 198 1.90 9.89 15.31
N PHE A 199 1.15 10.98 15.41
CA PHE A 199 0.98 11.65 16.69
C PHE A 199 -0.39 11.54 17.32
N PHE A 200 -1.52 11.48 16.62
CA PHE A 200 -2.82 11.67 17.30
C PHE A 200 -4.08 11.21 16.50
N PHE A 201 -4.86 10.34 17.17
CA PHE A 201 -6.28 9.91 17.09
C PHE A 201 -6.86 9.09 15.94
N THR A 202 -7.40 7.93 16.36
CA THR A 202 -8.60 7.30 15.83
C THR A 202 -9.85 8.13 16.17
N GLY A 203 -10.82 8.22 15.26
CA GLY A 203 -12.06 8.97 15.48
C GLY A 203 -12.57 9.65 14.21
N ALA A 204 -13.89 9.85 14.12
CA ALA A 204 -14.49 10.42 12.91
C ALA A 204 -14.01 11.86 12.59
N PRO A 205 -13.80 12.78 13.56
CA PRO A 205 -13.29 14.13 13.27
C PRO A 205 -11.92 14.15 12.58
N TRP A 206 -10.99 13.31 13.03
CA TRP A 206 -9.66 13.20 12.45
C TRP A 206 -9.70 12.48 11.11
N GLU A 207 -10.58 11.50 10.96
CA GLU A 207 -10.86 10.86 9.67
C GLU A 207 -11.35 11.85 8.62
N ILE A 208 -12.33 12.70 8.94
CA ILE A 208 -12.83 13.76 8.05
C ILE A 208 -11.67 14.61 7.54
N LYS A 209 -10.79 15.00 8.46
CA LYS A 209 -9.65 15.85 8.13
C LYS A 209 -8.55 15.09 7.36
N ALA A 210 -8.41 13.78 7.57
CA ALA A 210 -7.56 12.90 6.77
C ALA A 210 -8.07 12.80 5.33
N ARG A 211 -9.40 12.75 5.12
CA ARG A 211 -9.97 12.82 3.77
C ARG A 211 -9.69 14.16 3.09
N ASP A 212 -9.83 15.29 3.81
CA ASP A 212 -9.49 16.62 3.26
C ASP A 212 -8.07 16.63 2.66
N TYR A 213 -7.15 15.91 3.31
CA TYR A 213 -5.74 15.86 2.95
C TYR A 213 -5.46 14.88 1.84
N ALA A 214 -6.05 13.69 1.91
CA ALA A 214 -6.00 12.72 0.83
C ALA A 214 -6.51 13.36 -0.48
N SER A 215 -7.65 14.06 -0.45
CA SER A 215 -8.18 14.74 -1.63
C SER A 215 -7.24 15.81 -2.16
N GLN A 216 -6.64 16.60 -1.27
CA GLN A 216 -5.70 17.65 -1.65
C GLN A 216 -4.41 17.08 -2.25
N ALA A 217 -3.89 15.99 -1.69
CA ALA A 217 -2.67 15.34 -2.13
C ALA A 217 -2.86 14.68 -3.50
N ILE A 218 -3.96 13.95 -3.67
CA ILE A 218 -4.33 13.34 -4.96
C ILE A 218 -4.54 14.44 -6.01
N ALA A 219 -5.28 15.51 -5.68
CA ALA A 219 -5.50 16.62 -6.59
C ALA A 219 -4.18 17.32 -6.99
N THR A 220 -3.24 17.45 -6.06
CA THR A 220 -1.92 18.02 -6.32
C THR A 220 -1.09 17.11 -7.21
N ALA A 221 -1.01 15.83 -6.88
CA ALA A 221 -0.27 14.82 -7.62
C ALA A 221 -0.76 14.75 -9.07
N LEU A 222 -2.07 14.57 -9.28
CA LEU A 222 -2.64 14.39 -10.62
C LEU A 222 -2.75 15.68 -11.42
N GLY A 223 -2.12 16.77 -10.96
CA GLY A 223 -2.04 18.04 -11.70
C GLY A 223 -3.35 18.82 -11.76
N PHE A 224 -4.38 18.39 -11.03
CA PHE A 224 -5.61 19.16 -10.87
C PHE A 224 -5.35 20.50 -10.15
N GLY A 225 -4.33 20.57 -9.29
CA GLY A 225 -3.98 21.76 -8.52
C GLY A 225 -2.99 22.78 -9.13
N LYS A 226 -2.62 22.72 -10.42
CA LYS A 226 -1.63 23.68 -10.99
C LYS A 226 -2.03 25.14 -10.73
N PRO A 227 -1.11 26.02 -10.25
CA PRO A 227 -1.41 27.45 -10.09
C PRO A 227 -1.94 28.05 -11.40
N GLY A 228 -3.17 28.59 -11.38
CA GLY A 228 -3.84 29.14 -12.56
C GLY A 228 -4.77 28.16 -13.31
N SER A 229 -4.85 26.88 -12.93
CA SER A 229 -5.73 25.89 -13.59
C SER A 229 -7.23 26.03 -13.24
N GLY A 230 -7.57 26.88 -12.25
CA GLY A 230 -8.93 26.97 -11.71
C GLY A 230 -9.41 25.72 -10.94
N ALA A 231 -8.62 24.64 -10.90
CA ALA A 231 -9.03 23.33 -10.40
C ALA A 231 -8.62 23.08 -8.94
N ARG A 232 -8.87 24.07 -8.07
CA ARG A 232 -8.93 23.86 -6.60
C ARG A 232 -10.04 22.86 -6.17
N ASN A 233 -10.83 22.33 -7.12
CA ASN A 233 -12.09 21.61 -6.89
C ASN A 233 -12.15 20.19 -7.51
N ALA A 234 -11.06 19.61 -8.01
CA ALA A 234 -11.23 18.42 -8.87
C ALA A 234 -11.59 17.11 -8.14
N ILE A 235 -11.26 16.98 -6.85
CA ILE A 235 -11.59 15.78 -6.07
C ILE A 235 -12.06 16.22 -4.70
N SER A 236 -13.28 15.80 -4.34
CA SER A 236 -13.88 16.14 -3.06
C SER A 236 -13.40 15.21 -1.94
N PRO A 237 -13.31 15.67 -0.67
CA PRO A 237 -13.15 14.80 0.49
C PRO A 237 -14.24 13.72 0.60
N GLN A 238 -15.40 13.90 -0.05
CA GLN A 238 -16.47 12.91 -0.13
C GLN A 238 -16.19 11.78 -1.14
N GLU A 239 -15.15 11.92 -1.97
CA GLU A 239 -14.80 10.99 -3.06
C GLU A 239 -13.49 10.26 -2.80
N VAL A 240 -12.92 10.38 -1.60
CA VAL A 240 -11.63 9.80 -1.25
C VAL A 240 -11.68 8.91 -0.01
N ILE A 241 -10.66 8.06 0.06
CA ILE A 241 -10.33 7.13 1.12
C ILE A 241 -9.08 7.66 1.81
N ALA A 242 -9.22 7.94 3.10
CA ALA A 242 -8.07 8.23 3.94
C ALA A 242 -7.54 6.91 4.49
N VAL A 243 -6.29 6.61 4.16
CA VAL A 243 -5.59 5.42 4.64
C VAL A 243 -4.56 5.85 5.68
N SER A 244 -4.84 5.59 6.96
CA SER A 244 -3.95 5.91 8.06
C SER A 244 -2.87 4.85 8.21
N ALA A 245 -1.63 5.25 7.91
CA ALA A 245 -0.41 4.50 8.15
C ALA A 245 0.76 5.48 8.15
N MET A 246 1.92 5.10 8.67
CA MET A 246 2.95 6.07 9.05
C MET A 246 4.24 5.98 8.22
N GLU A 247 4.50 4.86 7.57
CA GLU A 247 5.82 4.59 6.98
C GLU A 247 6.01 5.14 5.56
N GLY A 248 4.94 5.29 4.78
CA GLY A 248 5.00 5.64 3.37
C GLY A 248 5.58 7.04 3.15
N VAL A 249 5.34 7.97 4.08
CA VAL A 249 5.95 9.31 4.04
C VAL A 249 7.48 9.25 4.22
N GLY A 250 7.98 8.35 5.09
CA GLY A 250 9.42 8.16 5.30
C GLY A 250 10.09 7.53 4.08
N VAL A 251 9.44 6.55 3.45
CA VAL A 251 9.91 5.92 2.21
C VAL A 251 9.93 6.94 1.07
N ALA A 252 8.86 7.70 0.89
CA ALA A 252 8.77 8.72 -0.14
C ALA A 252 9.84 9.81 0.06
N GLU A 253 10.03 10.30 1.29
CA GLU A 253 11.05 11.31 1.61
C GLU A 253 12.47 10.82 1.27
N ALA A 254 12.81 9.58 1.62
CA ALA A 254 14.12 9.00 1.34
C ALA A 254 14.38 8.88 -0.18
N LEU A 255 13.37 8.45 -0.95
CA LEU A 255 13.44 8.35 -2.41
C LEU A 255 13.55 9.72 -3.07
N GLU A 256 12.74 10.70 -2.66
CA GLU A 256 12.83 12.07 -3.18
C GLU A 256 14.21 12.67 -2.92
N LYS A 257 14.77 12.50 -1.71
CA LYS A 257 16.13 12.96 -1.40
C LYS A 257 17.17 12.26 -2.27
N TYR A 258 17.05 10.95 -2.46
CA TYR A 258 17.94 10.19 -3.33
C TYR A 258 17.88 10.66 -4.79
N HIS A 259 16.70 10.95 -5.33
CA HIS A 259 16.54 11.46 -6.69
C HIS A 259 17.13 12.86 -6.91
N ARG A 260 17.22 13.67 -5.86
CA ARG A 260 17.83 15.01 -5.89
C ARG A 260 19.37 14.98 -5.86
N LEU A 261 20.00 13.85 -5.56
CA LEU A 261 21.46 13.72 -5.57
C LEU A 261 22.01 13.82 -7.00
N LYS A 262 23.08 14.59 -7.19
CA LYS A 262 23.76 14.74 -8.49
C LYS A 262 24.33 13.41 -9.04
N THR A 263 24.57 12.45 -8.16
CA THR A 263 25.10 11.12 -8.50
C THR A 263 24.01 10.15 -8.98
N THR A 264 22.73 10.50 -8.79
CA THR A 264 21.62 9.63 -9.16
C THR A 264 21.37 9.72 -10.66
N LYS A 265 21.73 8.64 -11.38
CA LYS A 265 21.61 8.55 -12.84
C LYS A 265 20.17 8.31 -13.31
N ARG A 266 19.36 7.66 -12.49
CA ARG A 266 17.99 7.27 -12.81
C ARG A 266 17.12 7.36 -11.56
N ARG A 267 15.94 7.94 -11.71
CA ARG A 267 14.91 7.97 -10.66
C ARG A 267 14.24 6.60 -10.57
N ILE A 268 14.00 6.15 -9.34
CA ILE A 268 13.39 4.87 -9.02
C ILE A 268 11.88 5.11 -8.87
N PRO A 269 11.04 4.54 -9.76
CA PRO A 269 9.60 4.52 -9.56
C PRO A 269 9.23 3.87 -8.23
N TYR A 270 8.29 4.46 -7.50
CA TYR A 270 7.77 3.86 -6.29
C TYR A 270 6.26 4.01 -6.15
N THR A 271 5.67 3.15 -5.33
CA THR A 271 4.26 3.22 -4.96
C THR A 271 4.03 2.57 -3.60
N ASN A 272 3.01 3.03 -2.87
CA ASN A 272 2.59 2.46 -1.60
C ASN A 272 1.38 1.55 -1.83
N VAL A 273 1.45 0.35 -1.27
CA VAL A 273 0.38 -0.63 -1.20
C VAL A 273 -0.05 -0.75 0.26
N ARG A 274 -1.22 -0.23 0.56
CA ARG A 274 -1.79 -0.27 1.91
C ARG A 274 -3.00 -1.15 1.96
N THR A 275 -3.05 -2.05 2.94
CA THR A 275 -4.16 -2.98 3.10
C THR A 275 -4.95 -2.69 4.36
N LEU A 276 -6.27 -2.66 4.23
CA LEU A 276 -7.19 -2.40 5.32
C LEU A 276 -7.13 -3.53 6.36
N SER A 277 -6.55 -3.25 7.53
CA SER A 277 -6.55 -4.18 8.68
C SER A 277 -7.65 -3.86 9.70
N ASN A 278 -8.05 -2.59 9.79
CA ASN A 278 -9.04 -2.07 10.74
C ASN A 278 -9.59 -0.71 10.27
N TRP A 279 -10.72 -0.28 10.81
CA TRP A 279 -11.23 1.07 10.54
C TRP A 279 -10.62 2.09 11.50
N ILE A 280 -10.40 3.32 11.04
CA ILE A 280 -9.77 4.39 11.85
C ILE A 280 -10.66 4.97 12.94
N HIS A 281 -11.90 4.52 13.06
CA HIS A 281 -12.76 4.86 14.18
C HIS A 281 -13.79 3.77 14.45
N HIS A 282 -14.30 3.75 15.68
CA HIS A 282 -15.40 2.87 16.06
C HIS A 282 -16.74 3.29 15.43
N PRO A 283 -17.74 2.40 15.38
CA PRO A 283 -19.10 2.74 15.02
C PRO A 283 -19.62 3.99 15.75
N VAL A 284 -20.26 4.89 15.00
CA VAL A 284 -20.81 6.15 15.53
C VAL A 284 -22.33 6.10 15.61
N GLY A 285 -22.90 6.83 16.56
CA GLY A 285 -24.34 6.87 16.80
C GLY A 285 -24.85 8.27 17.08
N LYS A 286 -26.03 8.60 16.56
CA LYS A 286 -26.66 9.89 16.77
C LYS A 286 -27.20 9.98 18.21
N LYS A 287 -26.74 10.96 18.97
CA LYS A 287 -27.22 11.26 20.34
C LYS A 287 -28.31 12.34 20.33
N ALA A 288 -28.08 13.39 19.55
CA ALA A 288 -29.01 14.47 19.31
C ALA A 288 -28.78 15.05 17.90
N GLU A 289 -29.56 16.05 17.51
CA GLU A 289 -29.31 16.76 16.25
C GLU A 289 -27.92 17.43 16.28
N GLY A 290 -27.10 17.15 15.27
CA GLY A 290 -25.72 17.64 15.19
C GLY A 290 -24.73 17.00 16.17
N GLN A 291 -25.17 16.09 17.04
CA GLN A 291 -24.32 15.41 18.03
C GLN A 291 -24.23 13.91 17.77
N TRP A 292 -23.02 13.46 17.49
CA TRP A 292 -22.66 12.07 17.25
C TRP A 292 -21.64 11.63 18.28
N GLU A 293 -21.72 10.41 18.77
CA GLU A 293 -20.72 9.85 19.68
C GLU A 293 -20.30 8.46 19.20
N VAL A 294 -19.25 7.89 19.80
CA VAL A 294 -18.99 6.46 19.64
C VAL A 294 -20.21 5.70 20.14
N PHE A 295 -20.83 4.92 19.26
CA PHE A 295 -22.01 4.12 19.59
C PHE A 295 -21.63 2.94 20.47
N GLN A 296 -20.62 2.19 20.02
CA GLN A 296 -20.04 1.08 20.75
C GLN A 296 -18.64 0.79 20.19
N GLU A 297 -17.70 0.48 21.07
CA GLU A 297 -16.37 0.04 20.68
C GLU A 297 -16.40 -1.36 20.07
N VAL A 298 -15.57 -1.55 19.05
CA VAL A 298 -15.31 -2.86 18.43
C VAL A 298 -13.87 -3.22 18.80
N PRO A 299 -13.64 -4.39 19.42
CA PRO A 299 -12.28 -4.83 19.72
C PRO A 299 -11.41 -4.84 18.48
N GLU A 300 -10.18 -4.38 18.62
CA GLU A 300 -9.21 -4.39 17.55
C GLU A 300 -8.74 -5.82 17.30
N ASP A 301 -8.74 -6.26 16.03
CA ASP A 301 -8.24 -7.57 15.62
C ASP A 301 -6.84 -7.45 15.01
N TYR A 302 -5.85 -7.42 15.88
CA TYR A 302 -4.44 -7.34 15.52
C TYR A 302 -3.85 -8.64 14.98
N VAL A 303 -4.65 -9.72 14.92
CA VAL A 303 -4.16 -11.05 14.55
C VAL A 303 -4.76 -11.46 13.21
N ASN A 304 -6.07 -11.66 13.14
CA ASN A 304 -6.69 -12.26 11.96
C ASN A 304 -6.90 -11.21 10.88
N GLY A 305 -7.42 -10.04 11.23
CA GLY A 305 -7.56 -8.91 10.33
C GLY A 305 -6.23 -8.46 9.74
N TYR A 306 -5.18 -8.38 10.56
CA TYR A 306 -3.82 -8.07 10.10
C TYR A 306 -3.26 -9.17 9.19
N ALA A 307 -3.35 -10.44 9.58
CA ALA A 307 -2.86 -11.54 8.75
C ALA A 307 -3.57 -11.59 7.39
N TYR A 308 -4.90 -11.36 7.39
CA TYR A 308 -5.68 -11.31 6.17
C TYR A 308 -5.29 -10.13 5.28
N ALA A 309 -5.14 -8.93 5.86
CA ALA A 309 -4.67 -7.75 5.13
C ALA A 309 -3.26 -7.96 4.54
N ILE A 310 -2.35 -8.58 5.30
CA ILE A 310 -1.00 -8.91 4.81
C ILE A 310 -1.08 -9.86 3.62
N ALA A 311 -1.91 -10.89 3.71
CA ALA A 311 -2.13 -11.87 2.66
C ALA A 311 -2.66 -11.22 1.38
N THR A 312 -3.66 -10.34 1.46
CA THR A 312 -4.26 -9.68 0.29
C THR A 312 -3.26 -8.75 -0.39
N GLY A 313 -2.50 -7.96 0.38
CA GLY A 313 -1.47 -7.07 -0.17
C GLY A 313 -0.31 -7.82 -0.81
N SER A 314 0.12 -8.92 -0.18
CA SER A 314 1.15 -9.80 -0.74
C SER A 314 0.71 -10.39 -2.10
N VAL A 315 -0.54 -10.85 -2.21
CA VAL A 315 -1.09 -11.39 -3.46
C VAL A 315 -1.15 -10.33 -4.55
N THR A 316 -1.56 -9.10 -4.22
CA THR A 316 -1.54 -7.95 -5.15
C THR A 316 -0.17 -7.80 -5.81
N ILE A 317 0.90 -7.83 -5.02
CA ILE A 317 2.28 -7.65 -5.50
C ILE A 317 2.76 -8.88 -6.28
N LEU A 318 2.53 -10.09 -5.74
CA LEU A 318 2.94 -11.33 -6.41
C LEU A 318 2.25 -11.53 -7.76
N THR A 319 1.01 -11.05 -7.89
CA THR A 319 0.28 -11.09 -9.16
C THR A 319 0.97 -10.23 -10.23
N LEU A 320 1.52 -9.07 -9.87
CA LEU A 320 2.31 -8.26 -10.82
C LEU A 320 3.53 -9.04 -11.32
N TYR A 321 4.30 -9.65 -10.42
CA TYR A 321 5.47 -10.44 -10.81
C TYR A 321 5.08 -11.63 -11.68
N GLN A 322 3.98 -12.30 -11.35
CA GLN A 322 3.43 -13.37 -12.17
C GLN A 322 3.05 -12.89 -13.57
N GLN A 323 2.36 -11.76 -13.69
CA GLN A 323 1.96 -11.21 -14.98
C GLN A 323 3.18 -10.87 -15.84
N ARG A 324 4.20 -10.23 -15.26
CA ARG A 324 5.44 -9.89 -15.96
C ARG A 324 6.19 -11.13 -16.45
N CYS A 325 6.27 -12.17 -15.62
CA CYS A 325 6.87 -13.46 -16.00
C CYS A 325 6.17 -14.03 -17.24
N LEU A 326 4.84 -14.03 -17.27
CA LEU A 326 4.05 -14.57 -18.37
C LEU A 326 4.13 -13.72 -19.64
N SER A 327 4.19 -12.39 -19.52
CA SER A 327 4.38 -11.50 -20.67
C SER A 327 5.73 -11.74 -21.35
N VAL A 328 6.80 -11.95 -20.58
CA VAL A 328 8.13 -12.29 -21.12
C VAL A 328 8.13 -13.67 -21.77
N GLU A 329 7.47 -14.67 -21.17
CA GLU A 329 7.32 -15.98 -21.79
C GLU A 329 6.57 -15.91 -23.13
N ALA A 330 5.52 -15.09 -23.22
CA ALA A 330 4.78 -14.89 -24.47
C ALA A 330 5.67 -14.27 -25.56
N LEU A 331 6.46 -13.23 -25.21
CA LEU A 331 7.42 -12.62 -26.15
C LEU A 331 8.52 -13.59 -26.58
N GLY A 332 9.06 -14.36 -25.64
CA GLY A 332 10.08 -15.38 -25.96
C GLY A 332 9.55 -16.50 -26.88
N ARG A 333 8.25 -16.83 -26.80
CA ARG A 333 7.60 -17.77 -27.74
C ARG A 333 7.37 -17.15 -29.11
N LEU A 334 6.96 -15.88 -29.16
CA LEU A 334 6.80 -15.13 -30.41
C LEU A 334 8.12 -15.01 -31.19
N ASP A 335 9.25 -14.87 -30.49
CA ASP A 335 10.57 -14.87 -31.12
C ASP A 335 11.02 -16.22 -31.66
N GLN A 336 10.40 -17.32 -31.20
CA GLN A 336 10.69 -18.68 -31.64
C GLN A 336 9.78 -19.16 -32.78
N ASP A 337 8.71 -18.43 -33.12
CA ASP A 337 7.82 -18.72 -34.24
C ASP A 337 8.03 -17.72 -35.40
N PRO A 338 8.81 -18.09 -36.44
CA PRO A 338 9.07 -17.20 -37.57
C PRO A 338 7.82 -16.83 -38.38
N VAL A 339 6.72 -17.58 -38.26
CA VAL A 339 5.45 -17.27 -38.94
C VAL A 339 4.71 -16.12 -38.23
N GLN A 340 4.74 -16.09 -36.90
CA GLN A 340 4.13 -15.00 -36.11
C GLN A 340 4.92 -13.69 -36.20
N ARG A 341 6.25 -13.75 -36.41
CA ARG A 341 7.08 -12.56 -36.68
C ARG A 341 6.64 -11.78 -37.92
N VAL A 342 6.22 -12.47 -38.98
CA VAL A 342 5.80 -11.82 -40.24
C VAL A 342 4.44 -11.15 -40.10
N ALA A 343 3.53 -11.71 -39.30
CA ALA A 343 2.19 -11.16 -39.07
C ALA A 343 2.20 -9.81 -38.34
N LEU A 344 3.16 -9.58 -37.43
CA LEU A 344 3.29 -8.32 -36.69
C LEU A 344 3.94 -7.19 -37.51
N THR A 345 4.72 -7.52 -38.53
CA THR A 345 5.34 -6.53 -39.44
C THR A 345 4.43 -6.11 -40.60
N ALA A 346 3.26 -6.72 -40.77
CA ALA A 346 2.43 -6.60 -41.97
C ALA A 346 1.04 -5.97 -41.75
N SER A 347 0.86 -5.08 -40.77
CA SER A 347 -0.38 -4.30 -40.64
C SER A 347 -0.20 -2.84 -41.10
N PRO A 348 -0.74 -2.46 -42.28
CA PRO A 348 -0.83 -1.06 -42.68
C PRO A 348 -2.16 -0.42 -42.26
N GLY A 349 -2.08 0.68 -41.51
CA GLY A 349 -3.07 1.78 -41.56
C GLY A 349 -4.03 1.94 -40.37
N SER A 350 -3.84 3.01 -39.60
CA SER A 350 -4.92 3.98 -39.27
C SER A 350 -4.33 5.32 -38.77
N GLN A 351 -4.36 6.33 -39.64
CA GLN A 351 -4.31 7.73 -39.26
C GLN A 351 -5.75 8.22 -39.08
N GLN A 352 -6.13 8.68 -37.88
CA GLN A 352 -6.91 9.90 -37.61
C GLN A 352 -7.46 9.95 -36.16
N GLY A 353 -7.11 11.02 -35.43
CA GLY A 353 -8.09 11.77 -34.62
C GLY A 353 -8.21 11.51 -33.11
N GLN A 354 -7.31 12.13 -32.33
CA GLN A 354 -7.48 12.76 -31.01
C GLN A 354 -7.99 11.94 -29.79
N HIS A 355 -7.12 11.92 -28.77
CA HIS A 355 -7.26 11.42 -27.39
C HIS A 355 -7.45 9.91 -27.22
N GLY A 356 -6.51 9.14 -27.78
CA GLY A 356 -6.27 7.75 -27.38
C GLY A 356 -5.12 7.66 -26.39
N LEU A 357 -5.34 6.94 -25.28
CA LEU A 357 -4.29 6.35 -24.46
C LEU A 357 -3.37 5.52 -25.35
N GLU A 358 -2.26 6.10 -25.78
CA GLU A 358 -1.11 5.33 -26.23
C GLU A 358 -0.56 4.61 -25.00
N LEU A 359 -0.75 3.30 -24.97
CA LEU A 359 0.06 2.38 -24.20
C LEU A 359 1.52 2.64 -24.61
N GLY A 360 2.18 3.53 -23.87
CA GLY A 360 3.60 3.84 -23.99
C GLY A 360 4.40 2.54 -23.98
N GLY A 361 4.88 2.18 -25.16
CA GLY A 361 5.57 0.94 -25.41
C GLY A 361 6.79 0.78 -24.50
N LEU A 362 6.89 -0.39 -23.90
CA LEU A 362 8.15 -1.03 -23.56
C LEU A 362 8.94 -1.27 -24.87
N ALA A 363 9.62 -0.24 -25.36
CA ALA A 363 10.69 -0.40 -26.33
C ALA A 363 11.98 -0.75 -25.59
N MET A 364 12.15 -2.02 -25.23
CA MET A 364 13.38 -2.51 -24.60
C MET A 364 14.30 -3.05 -25.69
N TRP A 365 15.36 -2.31 -26.01
CA TRP A 365 16.45 -2.79 -26.86
C TRP A 365 17.31 -3.78 -26.09
N VAL A 366 17.35 -5.05 -26.53
CA VAL A 366 18.27 -6.06 -25.98
C VAL A 366 19.52 -6.10 -26.85
N ARG A 367 20.64 -5.59 -26.35
CA ARG A 367 21.97 -5.84 -26.92
C ARG A 367 22.54 -7.11 -26.27
N VAL A 368 22.55 -8.21 -27.00
CA VAL A 368 23.18 -9.47 -26.56
C VAL A 368 24.70 -9.33 -26.73
N GLY A 369 25.42 -9.21 -25.62
CA GLY A 369 26.87 -9.37 -25.58
C GLY A 369 27.25 -10.83 -25.22
N PRO A 370 28.31 -11.40 -25.78
CA PRO A 370 28.70 -12.78 -25.48
C PRO A 370 29.29 -12.89 -24.08
N THR A 371 28.74 -13.78 -23.26
CA THR A 371 29.33 -14.22 -22.00
C THR A 371 30.45 -15.22 -22.28
N LYS A 372 31.71 -14.80 -22.09
CA LYS A 372 32.82 -15.71 -21.82
C LYS A 372 33.12 -15.66 -20.32
N GLY A 373 32.99 -16.81 -19.67
CA GLY A 373 33.39 -16.99 -18.29
C GLY A 373 34.91 -16.97 -18.12
N LEU A 374 35.35 -16.75 -16.88
CA LEU A 374 36.59 -17.28 -16.34
C LEU A 374 36.45 -17.39 -14.82
N ALA A 375 36.92 -18.52 -14.32
CA ALA A 375 36.86 -18.98 -12.96
C ALA A 375 38.07 -18.49 -12.13
N ASN A 376 37.89 -18.58 -10.81
CA ASN A 376 38.87 -18.78 -9.73
C ASN A 376 40.03 -17.80 -9.57
N ALA A 377 40.07 -17.18 -8.38
CA ALA A 377 41.29 -17.04 -7.59
C ALA A 377 40.93 -16.90 -6.10
N GLU A 378 41.16 -17.96 -5.33
CA GLU A 378 41.33 -17.90 -3.87
C GLU A 378 42.61 -17.12 -3.55
N ALA A 379 42.56 -16.27 -2.54
CA ALA A 379 43.76 -15.76 -1.87
C ALA A 379 43.46 -15.58 -0.37
N GLU A 380 44.25 -16.30 0.43
CA GLU A 380 44.25 -16.33 1.89
C GLU A 380 44.75 -15.02 2.55
N ARG A 381 44.46 -14.94 3.86
CA ARG A 381 45.14 -14.23 4.98
C ARG A 381 44.46 -12.95 5.49
N PRO A 382 44.75 -12.51 6.73
CA PRO A 382 44.80 -13.27 7.99
C PRO A 382 43.98 -12.57 9.12
N GLU A 383 43.69 -13.30 10.20
CA GLU A 383 43.09 -12.78 11.44
C GLU A 383 43.94 -11.69 12.13
N PRO A 384 43.33 -10.63 12.68
CA PRO A 384 43.95 -9.81 13.70
C PRO A 384 43.47 -10.19 15.11
N THR A 385 44.44 -10.53 15.95
CA THR A 385 44.33 -10.71 17.41
C THR A 385 43.93 -9.40 18.12
N ALA A 386 42.87 -9.43 18.94
CA ALA A 386 42.47 -8.33 19.82
C ALA A 386 42.92 -8.57 21.28
N PRO A 387 43.35 -7.54 22.03
CA PRO A 387 43.67 -7.63 23.46
C PRO A 387 42.41 -7.50 24.35
N PRO A 388 42.48 -7.93 25.64
CA PRO A 388 41.30 -8.18 26.46
C PRO A 388 40.72 -6.90 27.08
N VAL A 389 39.38 -6.74 26.98
CA VAL A 389 38.63 -5.71 27.69
C VAL A 389 38.01 -6.28 28.97
N LYS A 390 38.26 -5.60 30.09
CA LYS A 390 37.74 -5.88 31.43
C LYS A 390 36.20 -5.80 31.46
N LYS A 391 35.54 -6.85 31.96
CA LYS A 391 34.09 -6.89 32.22
C LYS A 391 33.78 -6.23 33.57
N SER A 392 33.05 -5.12 33.56
CA SER A 392 32.28 -4.62 34.70
C SER A 392 30.84 -5.16 34.60
N GLY A 393 30.44 -5.94 35.60
CA GLY A 393 29.15 -6.63 35.63
C GLY A 393 27.99 -5.71 35.98
N TRP A 394 26.88 -5.90 35.25
CA TRP A 394 25.53 -5.62 35.71
C TRP A 394 24.69 -6.83 35.33
N ALA A 395 24.18 -7.52 36.35
CA ALA A 395 23.35 -8.71 36.22
C ALA A 395 21.88 -8.31 36.21
N TYR A 396 21.11 -8.82 35.23
CA TYR A 396 19.66 -8.90 35.29
C TYR A 396 19.24 -10.39 35.29
N PRO A 397 18.18 -10.76 36.03
CA PRO A 397 17.79 -12.16 36.20
C PRO A 397 17.07 -12.70 34.95
N ALA A 398 17.38 -13.96 34.63
CA ALA A 398 16.76 -14.73 33.57
C ALA A 398 15.35 -15.22 33.96
N PRO A 399 14.38 -15.29 33.01
CA PRO A 399 13.19 -16.09 33.19
C PRO A 399 13.40 -17.55 32.78
N ALA A 400 12.55 -18.39 33.37
CA ALA A 400 12.65 -19.84 33.47
C ALA A 400 12.61 -20.61 32.13
N ARG A 401 13.33 -21.74 32.13
CA ARG A 401 13.26 -22.81 31.13
C ARG A 401 11.90 -23.52 31.19
N ALA A 402 11.25 -23.67 30.04
CA ALA A 402 10.24 -24.69 29.80
C ALA A 402 10.75 -25.70 28.76
N ALA A 403 10.33 -26.94 28.93
CA ALA A 403 10.97 -28.16 28.48
C ALA A 403 10.82 -28.49 26.97
N ALA A 404 11.76 -29.32 26.53
CA ALA A 404 11.79 -29.98 25.24
C ALA A 404 10.92 -31.27 25.21
N GLY A 405 10.45 -31.60 24.01
CA GLY A 405 9.94 -32.91 23.59
C GLY A 405 9.10 -32.73 22.32
N ALA A 406 9.17 -33.51 21.24
CA ALA A 406 9.99 -34.62 20.80
C ALA A 406 9.81 -34.70 19.24
N PRO A 407 10.62 -35.44 18.48
CA PRO A 407 10.65 -35.38 17.02
C PRO A 407 9.57 -36.29 16.40
N VAL A 408 8.96 -35.86 15.29
CA VAL A 408 8.12 -36.73 14.46
C VAL A 408 8.85 -37.10 13.18
N ALA A 409 8.89 -38.41 12.96
CA ALA A 409 9.64 -39.12 11.94
C ALA A 409 9.16 -38.82 10.51
N ALA A 410 10.14 -38.84 9.59
CA ALA A 410 9.92 -38.96 8.17
C ALA A 410 9.50 -40.39 7.81
N SER A 411 8.33 -40.54 7.20
CA SER A 411 7.94 -41.77 6.49
C SER A 411 7.83 -41.47 5.01
N GLY A 412 8.68 -42.12 4.20
CA GLY A 412 8.60 -42.08 2.76
C GLY A 412 7.41 -42.88 2.21
N VAL A 413 6.85 -42.40 1.10
CA VAL A 413 6.03 -43.22 0.21
C VAL A 413 6.43 -42.94 -1.24
N ARG A 414 6.54 -44.05 -1.98
CA ARG A 414 7.00 -44.21 -3.35
C ARG A 414 6.03 -43.59 -4.38
N GLY A 415 6.63 -43.00 -5.41
CA GLY A 415 6.47 -43.39 -6.81
C GLY A 415 5.06 -43.46 -7.40
N GLY A 416 4.63 -42.38 -8.03
CA GLY A 416 3.67 -42.38 -9.14
C GLY A 416 4.18 -41.45 -10.23
N LYS A 417 4.56 -42.01 -11.40
CA LYS A 417 4.85 -41.23 -12.61
C LYS A 417 3.53 -40.62 -13.09
N ALA A 418 3.39 -39.31 -12.95
CA ALA A 418 2.40 -38.53 -13.67
C ALA A 418 3.14 -37.70 -14.73
N ASP A 419 2.58 -37.68 -15.93
CA ASP A 419 3.11 -36.99 -17.11
C ASP A 419 3.57 -35.57 -16.78
N ALA A 420 4.85 -35.30 -17.06
CA ALA A 420 5.46 -33.98 -16.97
C ALA A 420 4.94 -33.09 -18.12
N GLY A 421 3.66 -32.73 -18.05
CA GLY A 421 3.17 -31.52 -18.69
C GLY A 421 3.95 -30.35 -18.09
N VAL A 422 4.52 -29.51 -18.95
CA VAL A 422 5.32 -28.33 -18.59
C VAL A 422 4.63 -27.55 -17.47
N GLN A 423 5.07 -27.76 -16.22
CA GLN A 423 4.69 -26.93 -15.09
C GLN A 423 5.12 -25.51 -15.45
N SER A 424 4.15 -24.60 -15.55
CA SER A 424 4.42 -23.21 -15.90
C SER A 424 5.36 -22.61 -14.87
N ARG A 425 6.52 -22.11 -15.34
CA ARG A 425 7.58 -21.50 -14.52
C ARG A 425 7.17 -20.19 -13.85
N CYS A 426 5.93 -19.75 -14.06
CA CYS A 426 5.35 -18.53 -13.52
C CYS A 426 4.22 -18.80 -12.50
N SER A 427 4.23 -19.94 -11.81
CA SER A 427 3.27 -20.21 -10.72
C SER A 427 3.85 -19.77 -9.38
N PHE A 428 3.11 -18.93 -8.66
CA PHE A 428 3.39 -18.57 -7.28
C PHE A 428 2.27 -19.14 -6.42
N HIS A 429 2.65 -19.91 -5.39
CA HIS A 429 1.72 -20.46 -4.42
C HIS A 429 2.04 -19.87 -3.06
N VAL A 430 1.17 -18.99 -2.57
CA VAL A 430 1.20 -18.58 -1.16
C VAL A 430 0.40 -19.61 -0.38
N LYS A 431 1.08 -20.42 0.43
CA LYS A 431 0.41 -21.30 1.39
C LYS A 431 0.16 -20.49 2.66
N TYR A 432 -1.11 -20.24 2.95
CA TYR A 432 -1.52 -19.69 4.24
C TYR A 432 -1.69 -20.83 5.24
N PRO A 433 -1.34 -20.62 6.53
CA PRO A 433 -1.59 -21.59 7.59
C PRO A 433 -3.09 -21.89 7.76
#